data_AF-A0A3Q8Y149-F1
#
_entry.id   AF-A0A3Q8Y149-F1
#
_cell.length_a   1.000
_cell.length_b   1.000
_cell.length_c   1.000
_cell.angle_alpha   90.00
_cell.angle_beta   90.00
_cell.angle_gamma   90.00
#
_symmetry.space_group_name_H-M   'P 1'
#
loop_
_entity.id
_entity.type
_entity.pdbx_description
1 polymer ?
#
loop_
_entity_poly.entity_id
_entity_poly.type
_entity_poly.pdbx_seq_one_letter_code
_entity_poly.pdbx_strand_id
1 'polypeptide(L)'
;MNLTWMAWTLPTALFFITILMLLCGMAVWEYVSPGGNPRVGVLRFETTRGDRLFLSLLGSAFIHLAWLGLVGPNLWWALALSVVYAIGVFRYV
;
A
#
# COMPACT_ATOMS: atom_id res chain seq x y z
N MET A 1 8.73 4.98 -30.31
CA MET A 1 8.07 3.77 -29.76
C MET A 1 6.68 4.17 -29.29
N ASN A 2 5.61 3.54 -29.81
CA ASN A 2 4.24 3.85 -29.41
C ASN A 2 3.90 3.06 -28.14
N LEU A 3 3.48 3.76 -27.09
CA LEU A 3 3.15 3.16 -25.79
C LEU A 3 1.74 2.54 -25.74
N THR A 4 1.05 2.42 -26.89
CA THR A 4 -0.37 2.05 -27.00
C THR A 4 -0.73 0.65 -26.49
N TRP A 5 0.25 -0.21 -26.16
CA TRP A 5 0.04 -1.54 -25.58
C TRP A 5 -0.63 -1.48 -24.20
N MET A 6 -0.48 -0.36 -23.49
CA MET A 6 -1.23 -0.05 -22.28
C MET A 6 -2.01 1.23 -22.51
N ALA A 7 -3.24 1.31 -21.98
CA ALA A 7 -3.99 2.55 -21.95
C ALA A 7 -3.35 3.52 -20.94
N TRP A 8 -2.24 4.15 -21.33
CA TRP A 8 -1.51 5.12 -20.53
C TRP A 8 -2.33 6.39 -20.39
N THR A 9 -3.11 6.43 -19.32
CA THR A 9 -3.78 7.61 -18.82
C THR A 9 -3.01 8.17 -17.63
N LEU A 10 -3.23 9.43 -17.28
CA LEU A 10 -2.64 10.04 -16.08
C LEU A 10 -2.91 9.20 -14.81
N PRO A 11 -4.14 8.70 -14.55
CA PRO A 11 -4.42 7.84 -13.40
C PRO A 11 -3.63 6.52 -13.40
N THR A 12 -3.55 5.83 -14.54
CA THR A 12 -2.79 4.58 -14.62
C THR A 12 -1.30 4.81 -14.44
N ALA A 13 -0.74 5.87 -15.04
CA ALA A 13 0.66 6.21 -14.88
C ALA A 13 1.01 6.50 -13.40
N LEU A 14 0.18 7.29 -12.73
CA LEU A 14 0.34 7.58 -11.30
C LEU A 14 0.30 6.31 -10.45
N PHE A 15 -0.64 5.39 -10.71
CA PHE A 15 -0.74 4.13 -9.99
C PHE A 15 0.56 3.29 -10.06
N PHE A 16 1.11 3.08 -11.26
CA PHE A 16 2.35 2.32 -11.42
C PHE A 16 3.56 3.04 -10.82
N ILE A 17 3.64 4.37 -10.96
CA ILE A 17 4.70 5.17 -10.32
C ILE A 17 4.61 5.05 -8.80
N THR A 18 3.41 5.10 -8.21
CA THR A 18 3.22 4.94 -6.77
C THR A 18 3.65 3.55 -6.31
N ILE A 19 3.28 2.48 -7.01
CA ILE A 19 3.74 1.12 -6.69
C ILE A 19 5.26 1.04 -6.75
N LEU A 20 5.86 1.59 -7.81
CA LEU A 20 7.31 1.58 -7.97
C LEU A 20 8.02 2.38 -6.86
N MET A 21 7.49 3.54 -6.47
CA MET A 21 8.01 4.31 -5.34
C MET A 21 7.90 3.54 -4.02
N LEU A 22 6.79 2.85 -3.77
CA LEU A 22 6.62 2.03 -2.55
C LEU A 22 7.62 0.87 -2.53
N LEU A 23 7.84 0.20 -3.66
CA LEU A 23 8.82 -0.87 -3.78
C LEU A 23 10.25 -0.34 -3.58
N CYS A 24 10.61 0.77 -4.22
CA CYS A 24 11.90 1.43 -4.02
C CYS A 24 12.08 1.88 -2.56
N GLY A 25 11.05 2.45 -1.94
CA GLY A 25 11.06 2.84 -0.54
C GLY A 25 11.35 1.65 0.39
N MET A 26 10.74 0.49 0.11
CA MET A 26 11.02 -0.76 0.83
C MET A 26 12.47 -1.24 0.63
N ALA A 27 12.97 -1.21 -0.61
CA ALA A 27 14.35 -1.60 -0.91
C ALA A 27 15.36 -0.70 -0.18
N VAL A 28 15.14 0.62 -0.18
CA VAL A 28 15.97 1.58 0.56
C VAL A 28 15.89 1.33 2.06
N TRP A 29 14.69 1.07 2.59
CA TRP A 29 14.48 0.82 4.01
C TRP A 29 15.18 -0.46 4.48
N GLU A 30 15.14 -1.52 3.68
CA GLU A 30 15.82 -2.79 3.96
C GLU A 30 17.34 -2.64 3.86
N TYR A 31 17.83 -1.85 2.91
CA TYR A 31 19.24 -1.48 2.81
C TYR A 31 19.74 -0.68 4.03
N VAL A 32 18.97 0.32 4.48
CA VAL A 32 19.35 1.21 5.61
C VAL A 32 19.21 0.52 6.96
N SER A 33 18.19 -0.32 7.15
CA SER A 33 17.95 -1.06 8.38
C SER A 33 17.85 -2.56 8.08
N PRO A 34 18.99 -3.26 7.98
CA PRO A 34 19.01 -4.72 7.86
C PRO A 34 18.37 -5.31 9.12
N GLY A 35 17.24 -5.96 8.96
CA GLY A 35 16.46 -6.42 10.11
C GLY A 35 15.05 -6.83 9.74
N GLY A 36 14.92 -7.60 8.66
CA GLY A 36 13.72 -8.35 8.28
C GLY A 36 13.45 -9.53 9.21
N ASN A 37 13.88 -9.48 10.47
CA ASN A 37 13.54 -10.51 11.43
C ASN A 37 12.03 -10.58 11.58
N PRO A 38 11.42 -11.78 11.45
CA PRO A 38 10.00 -11.96 11.63
C PRO A 38 9.61 -11.42 13.00
N ARG A 39 8.64 -10.50 13.03
CA ARG A 39 8.06 -10.04 14.29
C ARG A 39 6.67 -10.64 14.39
N VAL A 40 6.38 -11.20 15.54
CA VAL A 40 5.02 -11.64 15.87
C VAL A 40 4.22 -10.39 16.22
N GLY A 41 3.47 -9.90 15.23
CA GLY A 41 2.58 -8.75 15.39
C GLY A 41 1.31 -9.11 16.14
N VAL A 42 0.39 -8.15 16.28
CA VAL A 42 -0.92 -8.34 16.96
C VAL A 42 -1.76 -9.48 16.34
N LEU A 43 -1.55 -9.81 15.06
CA LEU A 43 -2.23 -10.91 14.36
C LEU A 43 -1.68 -12.31 14.72
N ARG A 44 -0.66 -12.42 15.59
CA ARG A 44 -0.03 -13.68 16.05
C ARG A 44 0.63 -14.55 14.97
N PHE A 45 0.74 -14.06 13.74
CA PHE A 45 1.57 -14.68 12.70
C PHE A 45 2.87 -13.91 12.55
N GLU A 46 3.91 -14.62 12.12
CA GLU A 46 5.19 -14.01 11.76
C GLU A 46 5.00 -13.11 10.55
N THR A 47 5.25 -11.81 10.71
CA THR A 47 5.18 -10.85 9.61
C THR A 47 6.55 -10.25 9.35
N THR A 48 6.98 -10.31 8.10
CA THR A 48 8.14 -9.58 7.61
C THR A 48 7.76 -8.12 7.33
N ARG A 49 8.75 -7.27 7.05
CA ARG A 49 8.47 -5.87 6.66
C ARG A 49 7.71 -5.79 5.33
N GLY A 50 8.03 -6.69 4.39
CA GLY A 50 7.33 -6.81 3.10
C GLY A 50 5.85 -7.14 3.29
N ASP A 51 5.55 -8.08 4.18
CA ASP A 51 4.17 -8.51 4.45
C ASP A 51 3.31 -7.36 5.00
N ARG A 52 3.91 -6.47 5.81
CA ARG A 52 3.23 -5.27 6.35
C ARG A 52 2.88 -4.27 5.27
N LEU A 53 3.80 -4.01 4.33
CA LEU A 53 3.51 -3.13 3.20
C LEU A 53 2.39 -3.73 2.33
N PHE A 54 2.48 -5.02 2.01
CA PHE A 54 1.44 -5.70 1.23
C PHE A 54 0.07 -5.65 1.92
N LEU A 55 0.02 -5.93 3.23
CA LEU A 55 -1.22 -5.89 4.02
C LEU A 55 -1.81 -4.47 4.09
N SER A 56 -0.97 -3.45 4.16
CA SER A 56 -1.39 -2.05 4.14
C SER A 56 -2.01 -1.66 2.79
N LEU A 57 -1.42 -2.11 1.67
CA LEU A 57 -1.94 -1.87 0.32
C LEU A 57 -3.24 -2.63 0.07
N LEU A 58 -3.29 -3.90 0.47
CA LEU A 58 -4.47 -4.75 0.34
C LEU A 58 -5.64 -4.18 1.15
N GLY A 59 -5.41 -3.82 2.42
CA GLY A 59 -6.44 -3.20 3.24
C GLY A 59 -6.88 -1.83 2.73
N SER A 60 -5.96 -1.03 2.19
CA SER A 60 -6.30 0.24 1.54
C SER A 60 -7.22 0.03 0.33
N ALA A 61 -6.97 -0.99 -0.50
CA ALA A 61 -7.85 -1.33 -1.62
C ALA A 61 -9.25 -1.71 -1.15
N PHE A 62 -9.37 -2.53 -0.10
CA PHE A 62 -10.67 -2.86 0.48
C PHE A 62 -11.39 -1.65 1.08
N ILE A 63 -10.68 -0.73 1.74
CA ILE A 63 -11.26 0.52 2.23
C ILE A 63 -11.84 1.35 1.09
N HIS A 64 -11.13 1.48 -0.04
CA HIS A 64 -11.63 2.22 -1.20
C HIS A 64 -12.83 1.53 -1.86
N LEU A 65 -12.83 0.20 -1.97
CA LEU A 65 -13.97 -0.55 -2.49
C LEU A 65 -15.20 -0.43 -1.58
N ALA A 66 -15.01 -0.55 -0.27
CA ALA A 66 -16.08 -0.38 0.71
C ALA A 66 -16.66 1.04 0.67
N TRP A 67 -15.79 2.06 0.54
CA TRP A 67 -16.22 3.45 0.43
C TRP A 67 -17.03 3.71 -0.84
N LEU A 68 -16.59 3.17 -1.98
CA LEU A 68 -17.35 3.25 -3.23
C LEU A 68 -18.72 2.61 -3.12
N GLY A 69 -18.81 1.45 -2.43
CA GLY A 69 -20.07 0.73 -2.25
C GLY A 69 -21.04 1.38 -1.27
N LEU A 70 -20.56 2.14 -0.29
CA LEU A 70 -21.38 2.68 0.81
C LEU A 70 -21.61 4.19 0.76
N VAL A 71 -20.58 4.97 0.39
CA VAL A 71 -20.58 6.44 0.49
C VAL A 71 -20.68 7.10 -0.88
N GLY A 72 -19.91 6.61 -1.85
CA GLY A 72 -19.93 7.10 -3.23
C GLY A 72 -18.56 7.55 -3.75
N PRO A 73 -18.52 8.35 -4.84
CA PRO A 73 -17.33 8.54 -5.67
C PRO A 73 -16.28 9.50 -5.08
N ASN A 74 -16.58 10.22 -3.99
CA ASN A 74 -15.61 11.09 -3.36
C ASN A 74 -14.61 10.27 -2.51
N LEU A 75 -13.47 9.95 -3.12
CA LEU A 75 -12.45 9.07 -2.55
C LEU A 75 -11.43 9.78 -1.65
N TRP A 76 -11.45 11.11 -1.52
CA TRP A 76 -10.45 11.82 -0.72
C TRP A 76 -10.46 11.40 0.76
N TRP A 77 -11.66 11.16 1.30
CA TRP A 77 -11.83 10.64 2.66
C TRP A 77 -11.46 9.16 2.79
N ALA A 78 -11.69 8.35 1.75
CA ALA A 78 -11.22 6.97 1.69
C ALA A 78 -9.68 6.91 1.70
N LEU A 79 -9.03 7.83 0.99
CA LEU A 79 -7.58 7.96 0.96
C LEU A 79 -7.04 8.34 2.34
N ALA A 80 -7.61 9.35 3.01
CA ALA A 80 -7.22 9.73 4.36
C ALA A 80 -7.35 8.54 5.35
N LEU A 81 -8.47 7.80 5.28
CA LEU A 81 -8.69 6.62 6.11
C LEU A 81 -7.68 5.49 5.83
N SER A 82 -7.35 5.29 4.54
CA SER A 82 -6.37 4.30 4.13
C SER A 82 -4.95 4.61 4.63
N VAL A 83 -4.56 5.89 4.69
CA VAL A 83 -3.27 6.32 5.26
C VAL A 83 -3.23 6.04 6.76
N VAL A 84 -4.30 6.36 7.50
CA VAL A 84 -4.39 6.05 8.94
C VAL A 84 -4.29 4.54 9.18
N TYR A 85 -5.00 3.75 8.37
CA TYR A 85 -4.92 2.29 8.43
C TYR A 85 -3.51 1.78 8.16
N ALA A 86 -2.85 2.28 7.11
CA ALA A 86 -1.48 1.89 6.77
C ALA A 86 -0.51 2.18 7.92
N ILE A 87 -0.59 3.37 8.53
CA ILE A 87 0.21 3.74 9.71
C ILE A 87 -0.06 2.77 10.87
N GLY A 88 -1.33 2.41 11.11
CA GLY A 88 -1.70 1.41 12.11
C GLY A 88 -1.04 0.05 11.84
N VAL A 89 -1.08 -0.44 10.60
CA VAL A 89 -0.45 -1.70 10.22
C VAL A 89 1.06 -1.66 10.47
N PHE A 90 1.76 -0.60 10.06
CA PHE A 90 3.20 -0.46 10.32
C PHE A 90 3.55 -0.34 11.81
N ARG A 91 2.63 0.15 12.66
CA ARG A 91 2.87 0.35 14.09
C ARG A 91 2.58 -0.87 14.95
N TYR A 92 1.56 -1.65 14.59
CA TYR A 92 0.99 -2.72 15.42
C TYR A 92 1.22 -4.15 14.88
N VAL A 93 1.66 -4.28 13.63
CA VAL A 93 2.02 -5.57 13.02
C VAL A 93 3.54 -5.71 13.01
#